data_AF-Q9NC78-F1
#
_entry.id   AF-Q9NC78-F1
#
_cell.length_a   1.000
_cell.length_b   1.000
_cell.length_c   1.000
_cell.angle_alpha   90.00
_cell.angle_beta   90.00
_cell.angle_gamma   90.00
#
_symmetry.space_group_name_H-M   'P 1'
#
loop_
_entity.id
_entity.type
_entity.pdbx_description
1 polymer ?
#
loop_
_entity_poly.entity_id
_entity_poly.type
_entity_poly.pdbx_seq_one_letter_code
_entity_poly.pdbx_strand_id
1 'polypeptide(L)'
;AVEAIKLGSTSLGIRTPKGVVLAAEKRVPSTLVVPSSMSKIMEIDSHIAAVMSGMVADARILVEHARVESQNHRFTYNEPMSVESCTLATCDLSIQFGESGGKRKLMSR
;
A
#
# COMPACT_ATOMS: atom_id res chain seq x y z
N ALA A 1 5.83 -5.95 -15.82
CA ALA A 1 5.17 -5.47 -14.59
C ALA A 1 4.25 -4.28 -14.86
N VAL A 2 4.76 -3.15 -15.38
CA VAL A 2 3.96 -1.91 -15.57
C VAL A 2 2.73 -2.10 -16.49
N GLU A 3 2.86 -2.84 -17.59
CA GLU A 3 1.72 -3.12 -18.49
C GLU A 3 0.61 -3.94 -17.81
N ALA A 4 0.96 -4.85 -16.89
CA ALA A 4 -0.03 -5.67 -16.18
C ALA A 4 -0.90 -4.84 -15.23
N ILE A 5 -0.39 -3.70 -14.74
CA ILE A 5 -1.15 -2.78 -13.88
C ILE A 5 -2.34 -2.17 -14.64
N LYS A 6 -2.18 -1.92 -15.96
CA LYS A 6 -3.25 -1.34 -16.79
C LYS A 6 -4.44 -2.28 -16.97
N LEU A 7 -4.26 -3.58 -16.79
CA LEU A 7 -5.34 -4.58 -16.83
C LEU A 7 -6.16 -4.60 -15.53
N GLY A 8 -5.68 -3.93 -14.49
CA GLY A 8 -6.31 -3.92 -13.17
C GLY A 8 -7.49 -2.96 -13.01
N SER A 9 -8.15 -3.15 -11.87
CA SER A 9 -8.97 -2.17 -11.14
C SER A 9 -8.59 -0.70 -11.27
N THR A 10 -9.42 0.19 -11.84
CA THR A 10 -9.13 1.64 -11.69
C THR A 10 -9.18 2.03 -10.21
N SER A 11 -8.17 2.79 -9.77
CA SER A 11 -8.08 3.34 -8.42
C SER A 11 -7.69 4.82 -8.50
N LEU A 12 -8.22 5.63 -7.59
CA LEU A 12 -8.09 7.09 -7.58
C LEU A 12 -7.74 7.57 -6.16
N GLY A 13 -6.93 8.63 -6.10
CA GLY A 13 -6.63 9.37 -4.88
C GLY A 13 -6.67 10.86 -5.16
N ILE A 14 -7.49 11.62 -4.42
CA ILE A 14 -7.64 13.06 -4.57
C ILE A 14 -7.21 13.74 -3.28
N ARG A 15 -6.20 14.61 -3.37
CA ARG A 15 -5.79 15.50 -2.27
C ARG A 15 -6.55 16.82 -2.36
N THR A 16 -7.11 17.24 -1.24
CA THR A 16 -7.73 18.54 -1.05
C THR A 16 -7.09 19.25 0.15
N PRO A 17 -7.30 20.56 0.34
CA PRO A 17 -6.87 21.26 1.55
C PRO A 17 -7.48 20.70 2.85
N LYS A 18 -8.61 19.98 2.77
CA LYS A 18 -9.32 19.40 3.92
C LYS A 18 -8.90 17.95 4.23
N GLY A 19 -8.20 17.29 3.34
CA GLY A 19 -7.86 15.87 3.48
C GLY A 19 -7.74 15.15 2.14
N VAL A 20 -7.68 13.82 2.20
CA VAL A 20 -7.49 12.94 1.04
C VAL A 20 -8.69 12.00 0.92
N VAL A 21 -9.13 11.75 -0.32
CA VAL A 21 -10.16 10.76 -0.64
C VAL A 21 -9.55 9.69 -1.53
N LEU A 22 -9.74 8.42 -1.16
CA LEU A 22 -9.35 7.26 -1.96
C LEU A 22 -10.61 6.57 -2.48
N ALA A 23 -10.62 6.22 -3.77
CA ALA A 23 -11.70 5.49 -4.40
C ALA A 23 -11.13 4.35 -5.25
N ALA A 24 -11.82 3.20 -5.28
CA ALA A 24 -11.40 2.06 -6.07
C ALA A 24 -12.60 1.36 -6.71
N GLU A 25 -12.46 1.01 -7.98
CA GLU A 25 -13.40 0.20 -8.70
C GLU A 25 -13.28 -1.28 -8.24
N LYS A 26 -14.40 -1.84 -7.77
CA LYS A 26 -14.52 -3.27 -7.46
C LYS A 26 -15.27 -3.98 -8.59
N ARG A 27 -14.54 -4.67 -9.46
CA ARG A 27 -15.12 -5.56 -10.47
C ARG A 27 -15.43 -6.91 -9.82
N VAL A 28 -16.69 -7.10 -9.43
CA VAL A 28 -17.16 -8.34 -8.84
C VAL A 28 -17.43 -9.35 -9.96
N PRO A 29 -16.74 -10.50 -10.01
CA PRO A 29 -16.84 -11.42 -11.15
C PRO A 29 -18.15 -12.23 -11.16
N SER A 30 -18.77 -12.42 -10.00
CA SER A 30 -19.99 -13.20 -9.83
C SER A 30 -20.78 -12.72 -8.63
N THR A 31 -22.11 -12.86 -8.69
CA THR A 31 -23.03 -12.58 -7.58
C THR A 31 -22.81 -13.47 -6.36
N LEU A 32 -22.09 -14.58 -6.51
CA LEU A 32 -21.70 -15.46 -5.41
C LEU A 32 -20.60 -14.85 -4.52
N VAL A 33 -19.89 -13.83 -4.99
CA VAL A 33 -18.79 -13.22 -4.24
C VAL A 33 -19.33 -12.14 -3.32
N VAL A 34 -19.05 -12.27 -2.02
CA VAL A 34 -19.37 -11.24 -1.03
C VAL A 34 -18.49 -10.00 -1.28
N PRO A 35 -19.04 -8.83 -1.70
CA PRO A 35 -18.22 -7.71 -2.17
C PRO A 35 -17.34 -7.05 -1.08
N SER A 36 -17.70 -7.23 0.20
CA SER A 36 -16.89 -6.75 1.33
C SER A 36 -15.58 -7.51 1.48
N SER A 37 -15.51 -8.77 1.04
CA SER A 37 -14.29 -9.59 1.08
C SER A 37 -13.20 -9.09 0.12
N MET A 38 -13.58 -8.39 -0.96
CA MET A 38 -12.67 -7.82 -1.94
C MET A 38 -12.37 -6.35 -1.64
N SER A 39 -11.62 -6.07 -0.57
CA SER A 39 -11.15 -4.72 -0.30
C SER A 39 -9.88 -4.39 -1.09
N LYS A 40 -9.86 -3.21 -1.72
CA LYS A 40 -8.70 -2.61 -2.39
C LYS A 40 -8.15 -1.40 -1.67
N ILE A 41 -8.93 -0.88 -0.72
CA ILE A 41 -8.53 0.18 0.19
C ILE A 41 -8.22 -0.51 1.51
N MET A 42 -7.00 -0.38 1.98
CA MET A 42 -6.52 -1.01 3.20
C MET A 42 -5.95 0.05 4.12
N GLU A 43 -6.34 -0.01 5.39
CA GLU A 43 -5.76 0.80 6.44
C GLU A 43 -4.35 0.30 6.77
N ILE A 44 -3.37 1.20 6.79
CA ILE A 44 -1.99 0.92 7.22
C ILE A 44 -1.82 1.35 8.68
N ASP A 45 -2.31 2.54 9.01
CA ASP A 45 -2.36 3.11 10.35
C ASP A 45 -3.62 3.99 10.47
N SER A 46 -3.96 4.41 11.67
CA SER A 46 -5.09 5.28 11.98
C SER A 46 -5.18 6.56 11.13
N HIS A 47 -4.05 7.05 10.62
CA HIS A 47 -3.94 8.24 9.75
C HIS A 47 -3.46 7.92 8.31
N ILE A 48 -3.21 6.65 7.97
CA ILE A 48 -2.67 6.24 6.66
C ILE A 48 -3.52 5.11 6.06
N ALA A 49 -4.03 5.33 4.86
CA ALA A 49 -4.67 4.31 4.04
C ALA A 49 -3.97 4.18 2.69
N ALA A 50 -3.94 2.97 2.16
CA ALA A 50 -3.44 2.66 0.82
C ALA A 50 -4.56 2.14 -0.07
N VAL A 51 -4.51 2.53 -1.35
CA VAL A 51 -5.37 2.00 -2.41
C VAL A 51 -4.50 1.38 -3.50
N MET A 52 -4.86 0.18 -3.94
CA MET A 52 -4.00 -0.64 -4.79
C MET A 52 -4.67 -0.94 -6.15
N SER A 53 -3.88 -0.86 -7.22
CA SER A 53 -4.27 -1.26 -8.58
C SER A 53 -3.42 -2.44 -9.07
N GLY A 54 -3.92 -3.19 -10.05
CA GLY A 54 -3.28 -4.39 -10.56
C GLY A 54 -3.55 -5.64 -9.69
N MET A 55 -2.51 -6.43 -9.44
CA MET A 55 -2.62 -7.71 -8.75
C MET A 55 -2.70 -7.52 -7.23
N VAL A 56 -3.87 -7.82 -6.66
CA VAL A 56 -4.15 -7.60 -5.23
C VAL A 56 -3.30 -8.52 -4.32
N ALA A 57 -2.86 -9.67 -4.81
CA ALA A 57 -2.05 -10.60 -4.02
C ALA A 57 -0.71 -9.97 -3.56
N ASP A 58 0.06 -9.41 -4.50
CA ASP A 58 1.34 -8.75 -4.19
C ASP A 58 1.14 -7.52 -3.31
N ALA A 59 0.07 -6.76 -3.61
CA ALA A 59 -0.29 -5.57 -2.87
C ALA A 59 -0.51 -5.83 -1.37
N ARG A 60 -1.05 -7.00 -1.00
CA ARG A 60 -1.24 -7.36 0.41
C ARG A 60 0.08 -7.48 1.16
N ILE A 61 1.11 -8.05 0.55
CA ILE A 61 2.43 -8.19 1.18
C ILE A 61 3.04 -6.80 1.44
N LEU A 62 2.92 -5.89 0.47
CA LEU A 62 3.38 -4.50 0.62
C LEU A 62 2.64 -3.76 1.74
N VAL A 63 1.32 -3.94 1.85
CA VAL A 63 0.51 -3.34 2.92
C VAL A 63 0.88 -3.90 4.30
N GLU A 64 1.08 -5.22 4.42
CA GLU A 64 1.52 -5.81 5.70
C GLU A 64 2.91 -5.32 6.11
N HIS A 65 3.85 -5.18 5.17
CA HIS A 65 5.14 -4.59 5.45
C HIS A 65 5.01 -3.14 5.93
N ALA A 66 4.21 -2.32 5.24
CA ALA A 66 3.96 -0.94 5.63
C ALA A 66 3.33 -0.83 7.04
N ARG A 67 2.43 -1.74 7.40
CA ARG A 67 1.85 -1.82 8.76
C ARG A 67 2.91 -2.09 9.81
N VAL A 68 3.77 -3.09 9.58
CA VAL A 68 4.87 -3.43 10.50
C VAL A 68 5.81 -2.25 10.67
N GLU A 69 6.23 -1.60 9.58
CA GLU A 69 7.13 -0.45 9.64
C GLU A 69 6.49 0.77 10.35
N SER A 70 5.20 1.03 10.13
CA SER A 70 4.47 2.11 10.85
C SER A 70 4.42 1.85 12.36
N GLN A 71 4.09 0.61 12.76
CA GLN A 71 4.06 0.25 14.18
C GLN A 71 5.47 0.25 14.80
N ASN A 72 6.50 -0.19 14.07
CA ASN A 72 7.89 -0.13 14.53
C ASN A 72 8.36 1.31 14.73
N HIS A 73 8.03 2.21 13.80
CA HIS A 73 8.34 3.63 13.93
C HIS A 73 7.67 4.20 15.17
N ARG A 74 6.37 3.93 15.35
CA ARG A 74 5.63 4.40 16.53
C ARG A 74 6.15 3.79 17.83
N PHE A 75 6.58 2.54 17.83
CA PHE A 75 7.23 1.92 18.99
C PHE A 75 8.59 2.56 19.33
N THR A 76 9.39 2.87 18.30
CA THR A 76 10.76 3.37 18.48
C THR A 76 10.81 4.85 18.83
N TYR A 77 9.98 5.67 18.16
CA TYR A 77 10.01 7.12 18.24
C TYR A 77 8.81 7.72 18.99
N ASN A 78 7.82 6.89 19.34
CA ASN A 78 6.61 7.31 20.05
C ASN A 78 5.80 8.41 19.34
N GLU A 79 5.84 8.42 18.00
CA GLU A 79 5.11 9.37 17.15
C GLU A 79 4.52 8.67 15.91
N PRO A 80 3.47 9.23 15.27
CA PRO A 80 2.92 8.65 14.05
C PRO A 80 3.90 8.78 12.88
N MET A 81 4.11 7.68 12.14
CA MET A 81 4.99 7.66 10.97
C MET A 81 4.48 8.62 9.89
N SER A 82 5.38 9.33 9.22
CA SER A 82 5.01 10.17 8.08
C SER A 82 4.57 9.31 6.87
N VAL A 83 3.66 9.84 6.05
CA VAL A 83 3.21 9.14 4.82
C VAL A 83 4.37 8.93 3.84
N GLU A 84 5.31 9.87 3.78
CA GLU A 84 6.51 9.77 2.96
C GLU A 84 7.42 8.63 3.43
N SER A 85 7.71 8.56 4.72
CA SER A 85 8.51 7.47 5.31
C SER A 85 7.86 6.11 5.07
N CYS A 86 6.53 6.01 5.24
CA CYS A 86 5.79 4.79 4.96
C CYS A 86 5.90 4.37 3.48
N THR A 87 5.88 5.34 2.57
CA THR A 87 6.05 5.11 1.14
C THR A 87 7.45 4.61 0.82
N LEU A 88 8.49 5.24 1.38
CA LEU A 88 9.89 4.82 1.23
C LEU A 88 10.11 3.38 1.72
N ALA A 89 9.62 3.05 2.92
CA ALA A 89 9.72 1.70 3.46
C ALA A 89 9.06 0.64 2.57
N THR A 90 7.94 1.00 1.92
CA THR A 90 7.25 0.11 0.98
C THR A 90 8.04 -0.05 -0.34
N CYS A 91 8.64 1.03 -0.83
CA CYS A 91 9.51 1.01 -2.01
C CYS A 91 10.77 0.17 -1.76
N ASP A 92 11.37 0.26 -0.57
CA ASP A 92 12.54 -0.53 -0.20
C ASP A 92 12.28 -2.03 -0.27
N LEU A 93 11.10 -2.49 0.16
CA LEU A 93 10.69 -3.88 -0.03
C LEU A 93 10.42 -4.19 -1.51
N SER A 94 9.79 -3.27 -2.24
CA SER A 94 9.46 -3.45 -3.65
C SER A 94 10.71 -3.63 -4.53
N ILE A 95 11.77 -2.88 -4.26
CA ILE A 95 13.05 -2.96 -4.99
C ILE A 95 13.71 -4.34 -4.78
N GLN A 96 13.62 -4.90 -3.57
CA GLN A 96 14.18 -6.23 -3.27
C GLN A 96 13.56 -7.35 -4.10
N PHE A 97 12.30 -7.21 -4.54
CA PHE A 97 11.68 -8.17 -5.46
C PHE A 97 12.19 -8.03 -6.91
N GLY A 98 12.70 -6.85 -7.30
CA GLY A 98 13.20 -6.57 -8.64
C GLY A 98 14.71 -6.79 -8.80
N GLU A 99 15.49 -6.67 -7.73
CA GLU A 99 16.93 -6.88 -7.76
C GLU A 99 17.29 -8.34 -7.49
N SER A 100 17.85 -9.00 -8.51
CA SER A 100 18.49 -10.30 -8.35
C SER A 100 19.82 -10.13 -7.59
N GLY A 101 19.74 -10.14 -6.27
CA GLY A 101 20.86 -10.31 -5.35
C GLY A 101 21.87 -9.15 -5.25
N GLY A 102 21.65 -8.19 -4.34
CA GLY A 102 22.75 -7.30 -3.93
C GLY A 102 22.47 -6.04 -3.12
N LYS A 103 22.33 -6.19 -1.79
CA LYS A 103 22.72 -5.25 -0.69
C LYS A 103 21.86 -4.04 -0.28
N ARG A 104 21.52 -4.11 1.02
CA ARG A 104 21.59 -3.14 2.15
C ARG A 104 20.50 -2.05 2.28
N LYS A 105 19.67 -2.24 3.32
CA LYS A 105 18.75 -1.25 3.93
C LYS A 105 19.40 0.13 4.05
N LEU A 106 18.85 1.13 3.36
CA LEU A 106 18.93 2.52 3.78
C LEU A 106 17.74 2.76 4.73
N MET A 107 18.00 2.76 6.04
CA MET A 107 17.00 3.26 6.99
C MET A 107 16.91 4.78 6.80
N SER A 108 15.79 5.30 6.27
CA SER A 108 15.56 6.75 6.29
C SER A 108 15.21 7.16 7.71
N ARG A 109 15.91 8.17 8.23
CA ARG A 109 15.56 8.87 9.47
C ARG A 109 14.31 9.71 9.27
#